data_AF-A0A7W6AN67-F1
#
_entry.id   AF-A0A7W6AN67-F1
#
_cell.length_a   1.000
_cell.length_b   1.000
_cell.length_c   1.000
_cell.angle_alpha   90.00
_cell.angle_beta   90.00
_cell.angle_gamma   90.00
#
_symmetry.space_group_name_H-M   'P 1'
#
loop_
_entity.id
_entity.type
_entity.pdbx_description
1 polymer ?
#
loop_
_entity_poly.entity_id
_entity_poly.type
_entity_poly.pdbx_seq_one_letter_code
_entity_poly.pdbx_strand_id
1 'polypeptide(L)'
;MGAVILTKRQLNALLSIKLNPRGLHKGSSAVTMPALVEVGLVEERPKYRRRPGETAWFLTIAGLKALANAEPSEVRSPDRH
;
A
#
# COMPACT_ATOMS: atom_id res chain seq x y z
N MET A 1 15.37 2.78 11.75
CA MET A 1 13.91 2.60 11.66
C MET A 1 13.64 1.10 11.67
N GLY A 2 12.88 0.60 12.65
CA GLY A 2 12.60 -0.83 12.79
C GLY A 2 11.80 -1.38 11.61
N ALA A 3 11.98 -2.66 11.29
CA ALA A 3 11.22 -3.33 10.25
C ALA A 3 9.72 -3.32 10.63
N VAL A 4 8.87 -2.74 9.77
CA VAL A 4 7.42 -2.78 9.96
C VAL A 4 6.95 -4.18 9.59
N ILE A 5 6.47 -4.94 10.59
CA ILE A 5 5.92 -6.27 10.36
C ILE A 5 4.52 -6.10 9.77
N LEU A 6 4.39 -6.40 8.48
CA LEU A 6 3.12 -6.34 7.76
C LEU A 6 2.50 -7.74 7.68
N THR A 7 1.21 -7.83 7.99
CA THR A 7 0.44 -9.05 7.73
C THR A 7 0.24 -9.27 6.23
N LYS A 8 0.00 -10.50 5.80
CA LYS A 8 -0.32 -10.83 4.39
C LYS A 8 -1.48 -9.99 3.84
N ARG A 9 -2.47 -9.66 4.68
CA ARG A 9 -3.62 -8.82 4.30
C ARG A 9 -3.22 -7.37 4.05
N GLN A 10 -2.34 -6.82 4.90
CA GLN A 10 -1.78 -5.48 4.73
C GLN A 10 -0.89 -5.38 3.50
N LEU A 11 -0.05 -6.40 3.25
CA LEU A 11 0.77 -6.49 2.05
C LEU A 11 -0.09 -6.48 0.78
N ASN A 12 -1.13 -7.32 0.73
CA ASN A 12 -2.06 -7.35 -0.40
C ASN A 12 -2.79 -6.01 -0.60
N ALA A 13 -3.15 -5.32 0.50
CA ALA A 13 -3.77 -4.01 0.43
C ALA A 13 -2.81 -2.95 -0.16
N LEU A 14 -1.54 -2.93 0.29
CA LEU A 14 -0.51 -2.04 -0.25
C LEU A 14 -0.21 -2.33 -1.73
N LEU A 15 -0.11 -3.61 -2.11
CA LEU A 15 0.05 -4.02 -3.52
C LEU A 15 -1.14 -3.57 -4.37
N SER A 16 -2.37 -3.69 -3.85
CA SER A 16 -3.57 -3.24 -4.56
C SER A 16 -3.56 -1.73 -4.81
N ILE A 17 -3.03 -0.93 -3.88
CA ILE A 17 -2.86 0.52 -4.10
C ILE A 17 -1.73 0.77 -5.11
N LYS A 18 -0.60 0.05 -5.02
CA LYS A 18 0.53 0.19 -5.98
C LYS A 18 0.08 -0.05 -7.43
N LEU A 19 -0.81 -1.02 -7.65
CA LEU A 19 -1.40 -1.30 -8.97
C LEU A 19 -2.43 -0.26 -9.43
N ASN A 20 -2.91 0.60 -8.52
CA ASN A 20 -3.91 1.63 -8.79
C ASN A 20 -3.36 3.02 -8.50
N PRO A 21 -2.55 3.62 -9.41
CA PRO A 21 -1.94 4.94 -9.20
C PRO A 21 -2.95 6.09 -9.07
N ARG A 22 -4.23 5.84 -9.42
CA ARG A 22 -5.34 6.79 -9.26
C ARG A 22 -5.98 6.78 -7.86
N GLY A 23 -5.38 6.06 -6.93
CA GLY A 23 -5.89 5.86 -5.57
C GLY A 23 -6.99 4.81 -5.52
N LEU A 24 -6.95 4.00 -4.46
CA LEU A 24 -7.94 2.96 -4.19
C LEU A 24 -9.16 3.60 -3.53
N HIS A 25 -10.38 3.23 -3.96
CA HIS A 25 -11.60 3.82 -3.39
C HIS A 25 -11.74 3.49 -1.90
N LYS A 26 -12.31 4.42 -1.11
CA LYS A 26 -12.40 4.29 0.35
C LYS A 26 -13.08 3.00 0.82
N GLY A 27 -14.09 2.53 0.09
CA GLY A 27 -14.79 1.27 0.37
C GLY A 27 -13.95 0.00 0.13
N SER A 28 -12.84 0.07 -0.59
CA SER A 28 -11.95 -1.08 -0.82
C SER A 28 -11.00 -1.24 0.37
N SER A 29 -10.98 -2.44 0.97
CA SER A 29 -10.14 -2.77 2.13
C SER A 29 -10.34 -1.86 3.34
N ALA A 30 -11.58 -1.40 3.58
CA ALA A 30 -11.94 -0.46 4.64
C ALA A 30 -11.50 -0.88 6.06
N VAL A 31 -11.35 -2.18 6.31
CA VAL A 31 -10.90 -2.71 7.62
C VAL A 31 -9.38 -2.54 7.82
N THR A 32 -8.58 -2.57 6.75
CA THR A 32 -7.11 -2.63 6.84
C THR A 32 -6.46 -1.27 6.58
N MET A 33 -7.09 -0.41 5.78
CA MET A 33 -6.54 0.89 5.42
C MET A 33 -6.35 1.87 6.59
N PRO A 34 -7.26 1.97 7.58
CA PRO A 34 -7.07 2.88 8.72
C PRO A 34 -5.77 2.59 9.48
N ALA A 35 -5.48 1.33 9.76
CA ALA A 35 -4.24 0.93 10.43
C ALA A 35 -3.00 1.29 9.60
N LEU A 36 -3.06 1.20 8.27
CA LEU A 36 -1.96 1.59 7.38
C LEU A 36 -1.77 3.11 7.28
N VAL A 37 -2.84 3.89 7.50
CA VAL A 37 -2.79 5.35 7.59
C VAL A 37 -2.14 5.78 8.90
N GLU A 38 -2.49 5.15 10.02
CA GLU A 38 -1.91 5.44 11.34
C GLU A 38 -0.39 5.25 11.36
N VAL A 39 0.12 4.21 10.68
CA VAL A 39 1.57 3.99 10.55
C VAL A 39 2.23 4.76 9.40
N GLY A 40 1.48 5.62 8.70
CA GLY A 40 1.99 6.52 7.65
C GLY A 40 2.35 5.83 6.32
N LEU A 41 1.91 4.59 6.10
CA LEU A 41 2.18 3.86 4.85
C LEU A 41 1.19 4.21 3.74
N VAL A 42 0.01 4.69 4.11
CA VAL A 42 -1.07 5.11 3.21
C VAL A 42 -1.57 6.48 3.66
N GLU A 43 -2.06 7.29 2.71
CA GLU A 43 -2.70 8.57 2.99
C GLU A 43 -4.11 8.61 2.41
N GLU A 44 -5.06 9.24 3.13
CA GLU A 44 -6.39 9.56 2.60
C GLU A 44 -6.35 10.89 1.87
N ARG A 45 -6.71 10.92 0.59
CA ARG A 45 -6.76 12.17 -0.19
C ARG A 45 -8.01 12.26 -1.07
N PRO A 46 -8.49 13.47 -1.35
CA PRO A 46 -9.60 13.67 -2.28
C PRO A 46 -9.19 13.26 -3.70
N LYS A 47 -10.10 12.54 -4.37
CA LYS A 47 -9.91 12.08 -5.75
C LYS A 47 -10.26 13.20 -6.70
N TYR A 48 -9.23 13.81 -7.30
CA TYR A 48 -9.34 15.05 -8.09
C TYR A 48 -10.23 14.99 -9.35
N ARG A 49 -10.79 13.82 -9.73
CA ARG A 49 -11.32 13.60 -11.10
C ARG A 49 -12.69 12.94 -11.23
N ARG A 50 -13.37 12.52 -10.16
CA ARG A 50 -14.65 11.78 -10.30
C ARG A 50 -15.85 12.46 -9.67
N ARG A 51 -15.79 12.85 -8.40
CA ARG A 51 -16.86 13.59 -7.71
C ARG A 51 -16.29 14.48 -6.61
N PRO A 52 -16.84 15.69 -6.39
CA PRO A 52 -16.54 16.48 -5.20
C PRO A 52 -16.85 15.65 -3.95
N GLY A 53 -15.90 15.57 -3.01
CA GLY A 53 -16.06 14.82 -1.75
C GLY A 53 -15.71 13.33 -1.81
N GLU A 54 -15.34 12.77 -2.97
CA GLU A 54 -14.84 11.38 -3.02
C GLU A 54 -13.39 11.32 -2.54
N THR A 55 -13.11 10.54 -1.49
CA THR A 55 -11.74 10.26 -1.02
C THR A 55 -11.26 8.88 -1.44
N ALA A 56 -9.94 8.77 -1.58
CA ALA A 56 -9.26 7.54 -1.95
C ALA A 56 -7.98 7.37 -1.12
N TRP A 57 -7.54 6.13 -1.02
CA TRP A 57 -6.30 5.73 -0.39
C TRP A 57 -5.15 5.81 -1.39
N PHE A 58 -4.09 6.52 -1.02
CA PHE A 58 -2.88 6.66 -1.82
C PHE A 58 -1.68 6.10 -1.07
N LEU A 59 -0.75 5.53 -1.82
CA LEU A 59 0.46 4.95 -1.25
C LEU A 59 1.48 6.07 -0.99
N THR A 60 2.02 6.12 0.23
CA THR A 60 3.08 7.08 0.56
C THR A 60 4.46 6.55 0.15
N ILE A 61 5.47 7.42 0.18
CA ILE A 61 6.87 7.00 -0.01
C ILE A 61 7.27 5.96 1.05
N ALA A 62 6.79 6.10 2.29
CA ALA A 62 7.03 5.12 3.35
C ALA A 62 6.34 3.78 3.02
N GLY A 63 5.11 3.80 2.50
CA GLY A 63 4.40 2.62 2.01
C GLY A 63 5.15 1.89 0.89
N LEU A 64 5.71 2.63 -0.06
CA LEU A 64 6.55 2.08 -1.13
C LEU A 64 7.81 1.40 -0.58
N LYS A 65 8.49 2.03 0.38
CA LYS A 65 9.67 1.45 1.04
C LYS A 65 9.31 0.22 1.85
N ALA A 66 8.19 0.24 2.56
CA ALA A 66 7.72 -0.91 3.33
C ALA A 66 7.36 -2.09 2.40
N LEU A 67 6.75 -1.83 1.25
CA LEU A 67 6.55 -2.86 0.22
C LEU A 67 7.87 -3.44 -0.29
N ALA A 68 8.85 -2.60 -0.62
CA ALA A 68 10.15 -3.05 -1.12
C ALA A 68 10.93 -3.88 -0.07
N ASN A 69 10.78 -3.54 1.21
CA ASN A 69 11.41 -4.29 2.32
C ASN A 69 10.63 -5.54 2.73
N ALA A 70 9.35 -5.62 2.38
CA ALA A 70 8.48 -6.75 2.68
C ALA A 70 8.33 -7.73 1.51
N GLU A 71 8.81 -7.37 0.30
CA GLU A 71 9.10 -8.37 -0.72
C GLU A 71 10.05 -9.40 -0.11
N PRO A 72 9.71 -10.68 -0.20
CA PRO A 72 10.50 -11.69 0.45
C PRO A 72 11.88 -11.70 -0.20
N SER A 73 12.84 -12.10 0.62
CA SER A 73 14.16 -12.62 0.24
C SER A 73 14.06 -13.86 -0.69
N GLU A 74 13.20 -13.84 -1.71
CA GLU A 74 12.84 -14.94 -2.61
C GLU A 74 12.96 -14.57 -4.10
N VAL A 75 13.80 -13.59 -4.44
CA VAL A 75 14.34 -13.46 -5.81
C VAL A 75 15.86 -13.45 -5.78
N ARG A 76 16.44 -14.49 -5.18
CA ARG A 76 17.69 -15.03 -5.70
C ARG A 76 17.32 -16.33 -6.39
N SER A 77 16.82 -16.24 -7.61
CA SER A 77 16.98 -17.34 -8.56
C SER A 77 18.48 -17.63 -8.59
N PRO A 78 18.97 -18.81 -8.17
CA PRO A 78 20.30 -19.19 -8.56
C PRO A 78 20.25 -19.29 -10.09
N ASP A 79 21.07 -18.44 -10.69
CA ASP A 79 21.53 -18.49 -12.07
C ASP A 79 21.58 -19.95 -12.54
N ARG A 80 20.77 -20.28 -13.55
CA ARG A 80 20.81 -21.57 -14.21
C ARG A 80 21.91 -21.46 -15.26
N HIS A 81 23.08 -22.02 -14.98
CA HIS A 81 24.14 -22.21 -15.95
C HIS A 81 24.71 -23.63 -15.89
#